data_AF-A0A1V6IIX5-F1
#
_entry.id   AF-A0A1V6IIX5-F1
#
_cell.length_a   1.000
_cell.length_b   1.000
_cell.length_c   1.000
_cell.angle_alpha   90.00
_cell.angle_beta   90.00
_cell.angle_gamma   90.00
#
_symmetry.space_group_name_H-M   'P 1'
#
loop_
_entity.id
_entity.type
_entity.pdbx_description
1 polymer ?
#
loop_
_entity_poly.entity_id
_entity_poly.type
_entity_poly.pdbx_seq_one_letter_code
_entity_poly.pdbx_strand_id
1 'polypeptide(L)'
;MNIKHAKKETVVGDNLITIFNRQKELIEKYHDIEARSGLLQTDIFPLNLDDKRSQARIKDFCWRVTEELGEALDAYYHEFHDDKYLHFIEELIDGLHFLVELTIQVDFSEEDISYTKEEGKYLSSIIEKAKEVSKELNLEETVVKFICYLGMMCNTLKNKPWKQSQMKTDKNEFYSLLKTVWLYYIVILDKAKLSEEGIVEIYLKKSQVNKFRQRSGY
;
A
#
# COMPACT_ATOMS: atom_id res chain seq x y z
N MET A 1 6.46 21.28 -0.10
CA MET A 1 5.49 21.18 -1.21
C MET A 1 4.30 20.37 -0.68
N ASN A 2 3.07 20.87 -0.82
CA ASN A 2 1.84 20.13 -0.46
C ASN A 2 1.18 19.60 -1.75
N ILE A 3 0.30 18.59 -1.66
CA ILE A 3 -0.45 18.03 -2.80
C ILE A 3 -1.18 19.11 -3.62
N LYS A 4 -1.62 20.19 -2.99
CA LYS A 4 -2.28 21.35 -3.64
C LYS A 4 -1.37 22.07 -4.63
N HIS A 5 -0.05 21.93 -4.50
CA HIS A 5 0.94 22.50 -5.43
C HIS A 5 1.43 21.50 -6.48
N ALA A 6 1.04 20.22 -6.38
CA ALA A 6 1.40 19.20 -7.33
C ALA A 6 0.55 19.31 -8.61
N LYS A 7 1.19 19.08 -9.75
CA LYS A 7 0.51 19.20 -11.05
C LYS A 7 -0.27 17.92 -11.32
N LYS A 8 -1.49 18.06 -11.86
CA LYS A 8 -2.23 16.92 -12.40
C LYS A 8 -1.47 16.36 -13.60
N GLU A 9 -1.33 15.03 -13.64
CA GLU A 9 -0.68 14.31 -14.73
C GLU A 9 -1.75 13.59 -15.57
N THR A 10 -1.51 13.47 -16.87
CA THR A 10 -2.34 12.64 -17.76
C THR A 10 -1.74 11.25 -17.77
N VAL A 11 -2.55 10.24 -17.45
CA VAL A 11 -2.15 8.84 -17.49
C VAL A 11 -2.53 8.23 -18.83
N VAL A 12 -1.60 7.47 -19.42
CA VAL A 12 -1.81 6.71 -20.66
C VAL A 12 -1.50 5.25 -20.36
N GLY A 13 -2.44 4.35 -20.67
CA GLY A 13 -2.33 2.92 -20.37
C GLY A 13 -3.04 2.53 -19.07
N ASP A 14 -2.63 1.40 -18.49
CA ASP A 14 -3.24 0.87 -17.27
C ASP A 14 -2.87 1.72 -16.03
N ASN A 15 -3.89 2.05 -15.24
CA ASN A 15 -3.75 2.87 -14.05
C ASN A 15 -2.91 2.19 -12.95
N LEU A 16 -3.05 0.88 -12.76
CA LEU A 16 -2.30 0.13 -11.75
C LEU A 16 -0.83 0.00 -12.15
N ILE A 17 -0.57 -0.27 -13.43
CA ILE A 17 0.80 -0.27 -13.99
C ILE A 17 1.46 1.09 -13.77
N THR A 18 0.72 2.19 -13.99
CA THR A 18 1.23 3.54 -13.76
C THR A 18 1.58 3.79 -12.29
N ILE A 19 0.72 3.37 -11.36
CA ILE A 19 0.96 3.44 -9.91
C ILE A 19 2.24 2.67 -9.54
N PHE A 20 2.39 1.42 -9.99
CA PHE A 20 3.55 0.61 -9.66
C PHE A 20 4.83 1.16 -10.27
N ASN A 21 4.81 1.59 -11.53
CA ASN A 21 5.98 2.21 -12.16
C ASN A 21 6.41 3.47 -11.41
N ARG A 22 5.44 4.29 -10.97
CA ARG A 22 5.73 5.46 -10.14
C ARG A 22 6.37 5.09 -8.80
N GLN A 23 5.93 4.00 -8.16
CA GLN A 23 6.53 3.55 -6.91
C GLN A 23 7.94 2.97 -7.12
N LYS A 24 8.18 2.22 -8.20
CA LYS A 24 9.51 1.69 -8.55
C LYS A 24 10.55 2.81 -8.63
N GLU A 25 10.19 3.97 -9.20
CA GLU A 25 11.05 5.17 -9.24
C GLU A 25 11.36 5.77 -7.85
N LEU A 26 10.51 5.56 -6.85
CA LEU A 26 10.68 6.07 -5.48
C LEU A 26 11.55 5.15 -4.62
N ILE A 27 11.37 3.83 -4.77
CA ILE A 27 12.01 2.78 -3.95
C ILE A 27 13.54 2.91 -3.96
N GLU A 28 14.14 3.10 -5.13
CA GLU A 28 15.60 3.20 -5.27
C GLU A 28 16.20 4.24 -4.33
N LYS A 29 15.56 5.40 -4.22
CA LYS A 29 16.03 6.49 -3.35
C LYS A 29 15.73 6.23 -1.87
N TYR A 30 14.61 5.58 -1.56
CA TYR A 30 14.26 5.28 -0.18
C TYR A 30 15.19 4.23 0.44
N HIS A 31 15.57 3.20 -0.31
CA HIS A 31 16.55 2.21 0.15
C HIS A 31 17.87 2.88 0.60
N ASP A 32 18.38 3.83 -0.17
CA ASP A 32 19.57 4.61 0.18
C ASP A 32 19.38 5.46 1.44
N ILE A 33 18.20 6.08 1.60
CA ILE A 33 17.87 6.90 2.78
C ILE A 33 17.78 6.03 4.03
N GLU A 34 17.06 4.91 3.97
CA GLU A 34 16.89 3.96 5.08
C GLU A 34 18.23 3.33 5.48
N ALA A 35 19.10 3.04 4.52
CA ALA A 35 20.45 2.55 4.79
C ALA A 35 21.27 3.58 5.56
N ARG A 36 21.25 4.85 5.12
CA ARG A 36 21.96 5.94 5.79
C ARG A 36 21.43 6.26 7.18
N SER A 37 20.12 6.11 7.42
CA SER A 37 19.53 6.31 8.74
C SER A 37 19.72 5.13 9.69
N GLY A 38 20.21 3.99 9.19
CA GLY A 38 20.39 2.77 9.98
C GLY A 38 19.09 2.00 10.23
N LEU A 39 18.01 2.33 9.51
CA LEU A 39 16.69 1.71 9.66
C LEU A 39 16.40 0.65 8.59
N LEU A 40 17.28 0.49 7.59
CA LEU A 40 17.15 -0.57 6.59
C LEU A 40 17.38 -1.95 7.22
N GLN A 41 16.33 -2.79 7.27
CA GLN A 41 16.40 -4.12 7.86
C GLN A 41 17.15 -5.13 6.98
N THR A 42 17.10 -4.97 5.66
CA THR A 42 17.78 -5.81 4.67
C THR A 42 17.94 -5.09 3.33
N ASP A 43 19.03 -5.37 2.62
CA ASP A 43 19.32 -4.91 1.26
C ASP A 43 18.88 -5.91 0.18
N ILE A 44 18.34 -7.07 0.58
CA ILE A 44 17.78 -8.08 -0.31
C ILE A 44 16.61 -7.49 -1.11
N PHE A 45 16.67 -7.56 -2.44
CA PHE A 45 15.60 -7.18 -3.34
C PHE A 45 15.60 -8.09 -4.59
N PRO A 46 14.47 -8.72 -4.96
CA PRO A 46 13.22 -8.80 -4.20
C PRO A 46 13.38 -9.58 -2.88
N LEU A 47 12.51 -9.31 -1.92
CA LEU A 47 12.49 -9.93 -0.60
C LEU A 47 12.20 -11.43 -0.69
N ASN A 48 13.00 -12.22 0.03
CA ASN A 48 12.79 -13.65 0.12
C ASN A 48 11.84 -13.98 1.29
N LEU A 49 10.66 -14.51 0.98
CA LEU A 49 9.66 -14.91 1.99
C LEU A 49 10.16 -15.94 3.01
N ASP A 50 11.24 -16.67 2.75
CA ASP A 50 11.85 -17.62 3.71
C ASP A 50 13.00 -17.00 4.52
N ASP A 51 13.45 -15.78 4.20
CA ASP A 51 14.50 -15.08 4.94
C ASP A 51 13.94 -14.25 6.09
N LYS A 52 14.55 -14.36 7.28
CA LYS A 52 14.07 -13.71 8.49
C LYS A 52 14.13 -12.18 8.44
N ARG A 53 15.12 -11.59 7.74
CA ARG A 53 15.27 -10.14 7.63
C ARG A 53 14.30 -9.57 6.59
N SER A 54 14.12 -10.29 5.48
CA SER A 54 13.10 -10.03 4.48
C SER A 54 11.69 -10.05 5.10
N GLN A 55 11.38 -11.07 5.90
CA GLN A 55 10.12 -11.12 6.65
C GLN A 55 9.99 -10.00 7.70
N ALA A 56 11.08 -9.51 8.28
CA ALA A 56 11.04 -8.37 9.20
C ALA A 56 10.69 -7.09 8.45
N ARG A 57 11.30 -6.88 7.28
CA ARG A 57 10.97 -5.76 6.38
C ARG A 57 9.53 -5.82 5.89
N ILE A 58 9.00 -6.99 5.51
CA ILE A 58 7.59 -7.13 5.13
C ILE A 58 6.65 -6.68 6.26
N LYS A 59 6.93 -7.11 7.50
CA LYS A 59 6.13 -6.72 8.68
C LYS A 59 6.24 -5.24 8.99
N ASP A 60 7.42 -4.64 8.79
CA ASP A 60 7.63 -3.20 8.89
C ASP A 60 6.73 -2.44 7.90
N PHE A 61 6.69 -2.84 6.63
CA PHE A 61 5.76 -2.25 5.66
C PHE A 61 4.29 -2.44 6.05
N CYS A 62 3.90 -3.62 6.55
CA CYS A 62 2.54 -3.83 7.04
C CYS A 62 2.19 -2.90 8.21
N TRP A 63 3.16 -2.63 9.08
CA TRP A 63 2.99 -1.68 10.17
C TRP A 63 2.87 -0.25 9.65
N ARG A 64 3.70 0.19 8.69
CA ARG A 64 3.57 1.51 8.05
C ARG A 64 2.19 1.70 7.42
N VAL A 65 1.69 0.73 6.65
CA VAL A 65 0.32 0.78 6.10
C VAL A 65 -0.74 0.90 7.21
N THR A 66 -0.50 0.28 8.37
CA THR A 66 -1.40 0.34 9.53
C THR A 66 -1.35 1.71 10.22
N GLU A 67 -0.16 2.31 10.35
CA GLU A 67 0.03 3.66 10.90
C GLU A 67 -0.68 4.70 10.02
N GLU A 68 -0.47 4.67 8.70
CA GLU A 68 -1.14 5.58 7.76
C GLU A 68 -2.67 5.42 7.77
N LEU A 69 -3.18 4.19 7.91
CA LEU A 69 -4.62 3.99 8.09
C LEU A 69 -5.11 4.55 9.43
N GLY A 70 -4.29 4.47 10.48
CA GLY A 70 -4.56 5.09 11.77
C GLY A 70 -4.64 6.60 11.68
N GLU A 71 -3.66 7.24 11.02
CA GLU A 71 -3.62 8.69 10.78
C GLU A 71 -4.82 9.14 9.95
N ALA A 72 -5.18 8.39 8.90
CA ALA A 72 -6.39 8.63 8.13
C ALA A 72 -7.66 8.60 9.00
N LEU A 73 -7.83 7.58 9.84
CA LEU A 73 -8.98 7.49 10.73
C LEU A 73 -8.99 8.59 11.78
N ASP A 74 -7.83 8.98 12.32
CA ASP A 74 -7.71 10.11 13.24
C ASP A 74 -8.17 11.41 12.57
N ALA A 75 -7.71 11.66 11.34
CA ALA A 75 -8.18 12.78 10.52
C ALA A 75 -9.71 12.72 10.34
N TYR A 76 -10.25 11.56 10.01
CA TYR A 76 -11.69 11.35 9.80
C TYR A 76 -12.53 11.59 11.06
N TYR A 77 -12.09 11.18 12.25
CA TYR A 77 -12.90 11.29 13.47
C TYR A 77 -12.66 12.57 14.26
N HIS A 78 -11.42 13.08 14.31
CA HIS A 78 -11.02 14.10 15.29
C HIS A 78 -10.67 15.47 14.72
N GLU A 79 -10.53 15.62 13.40
CA GLU A 79 -10.25 16.93 12.82
C GLU A 79 -11.51 17.77 12.62
N PHE A 80 -11.34 19.09 12.69
CA PHE A 80 -12.43 20.09 12.61
C PHE A 80 -12.11 21.24 11.65
N HIS A 81 -11.13 21.08 10.76
CA HIS A 81 -10.73 22.11 9.80
C HIS A 81 -11.30 21.86 8.39
N ASP A 82 -11.37 22.90 7.58
CA ASP A 82 -12.05 22.88 6.27
C ASP A 82 -11.47 21.84 5.28
N ASP A 83 -10.20 21.48 5.43
CA ASP A 83 -9.48 20.51 4.59
C ASP A 83 -9.47 19.07 5.15
N LYS A 84 -10.18 18.78 6.24
CA LYS A 84 -10.20 17.46 6.90
C LYS A 84 -10.35 16.28 5.94
N TYR A 85 -11.30 16.37 5.00
CA TYR A 85 -11.53 15.28 4.07
C TYR A 85 -10.33 15.08 3.13
N LEU A 86 -9.70 16.16 2.68
CA LEU A 86 -8.48 16.05 1.88
C LEU A 86 -7.36 15.38 2.69
N HIS A 87 -7.18 15.76 3.95
CA HIS A 87 -6.17 15.16 4.83
C HIS A 87 -6.43 13.66 5.04
N PHE A 88 -7.68 13.27 5.34
CA PHE A 88 -8.10 11.88 5.40
C PHE A 88 -7.73 11.09 4.14
N ILE A 89 -7.99 11.66 2.96
CA ILE A 89 -7.65 10.99 1.70
C ILE A 89 -6.14 10.96 1.44
N GLU A 90 -5.40 12.01 1.81
CA GLU A 90 -3.93 12.04 1.67
C GLU A 90 -3.26 10.91 2.48
N GLU A 91 -3.72 10.65 3.70
CA GLU A 91 -3.15 9.57 4.54
C GLU A 91 -3.57 8.17 4.05
N LEU A 92 -4.80 8.02 3.53
CA LEU A 92 -5.16 6.77 2.82
C LEU A 92 -4.31 6.53 1.56
N ILE A 93 -3.80 7.56 0.93
CA ILE A 93 -2.92 7.41 -0.23
C ILE A 93 -1.46 7.15 0.19
N ASP A 94 -1.02 7.66 1.34
CA ASP A 94 0.28 7.28 1.92
C ASP A 94 0.31 5.80 2.31
N GLY A 95 -0.76 5.29 2.90
CA GLY A 95 -0.90 3.85 3.15
C GLY A 95 -0.91 3.04 1.84
N LEU A 96 -1.53 3.55 0.76
CA LEU A 96 -1.47 2.91 -0.56
C LEU A 96 -0.04 2.87 -1.12
N HIS A 97 0.76 3.93 -0.94
CA HIS A 97 2.17 3.95 -1.35
C HIS A 97 2.96 2.81 -0.68
N PHE A 98 2.80 2.61 0.63
CA PHE A 98 3.46 1.52 1.33
C PHE A 98 2.95 0.14 0.93
N LEU A 99 1.65 -0.02 0.64
CA LEU A 99 1.09 -1.29 0.16
C LEU A 99 1.62 -1.64 -1.24
N VAL A 100 1.71 -0.67 -2.15
CA VAL A 100 2.32 -0.86 -3.48
C VAL A 100 3.78 -1.24 -3.35
N GLU A 101 4.53 -0.53 -2.50
CA GLU A 101 5.94 -0.81 -2.29
C GLU A 101 6.19 -2.20 -1.70
N LEU A 102 5.38 -2.60 -0.70
CA LEU A 102 5.38 -3.96 -0.18
C LEU A 102 5.18 -4.99 -1.29
N THR A 103 4.20 -4.75 -2.16
CA THR A 103 3.82 -5.66 -3.24
C THR A 103 4.94 -5.83 -4.27
N ILE A 104 5.59 -4.73 -4.65
CA ILE A 104 6.79 -4.74 -5.50
C ILE A 104 7.93 -5.50 -4.82
N GLN A 105 8.17 -5.24 -3.54
CA GLN A 105 9.29 -5.83 -2.81
C GLN A 105 9.16 -7.35 -2.66
N VAL A 106 7.96 -7.92 -2.68
CA VAL A 106 7.74 -9.38 -2.62
C VAL A 106 7.58 -10.04 -4.01
N ASP A 107 7.91 -9.30 -5.07
CA ASP A 107 7.84 -9.73 -6.47
C ASP A 107 6.44 -10.21 -6.89
N PHE A 108 5.41 -9.47 -6.47
CA PHE A 108 4.02 -9.72 -6.87
C PHE A 108 3.56 -8.63 -7.83
N SER A 109 3.07 -9.03 -9.01
CA SER A 109 2.80 -8.09 -10.10
C SER A 109 1.41 -7.45 -10.01
N GLU A 110 1.23 -6.39 -10.77
CA GLU A 110 -0.03 -5.68 -11.00
C GLU A 110 -1.10 -6.64 -11.57
N GLU A 111 -0.67 -7.53 -12.47
CA GLU A 111 -1.52 -8.56 -13.06
C GLU A 111 -1.97 -9.59 -12.01
N ASP A 112 -1.09 -10.00 -11.09
CA ASP A 112 -1.41 -11.01 -10.07
C ASP A 112 -2.47 -10.53 -9.05
N ILE A 113 -2.41 -9.26 -8.67
CA ILE A 113 -3.39 -8.65 -7.77
C ILE A 113 -4.73 -8.35 -8.47
N SER A 114 -4.73 -8.18 -9.78
CA SER A 114 -5.94 -7.88 -10.56
C SER A 114 -6.90 -9.07 -10.65
N TYR A 115 -8.18 -8.80 -10.94
CA TYR A 115 -9.22 -9.83 -11.16
C TYR A 115 -9.46 -10.11 -12.65
N THR A 116 -8.60 -9.60 -13.52
CA THR A 116 -8.66 -9.78 -14.97
C THR A 116 -7.26 -10.06 -15.54
N LYS A 117 -7.19 -10.47 -16.79
CA LYS A 117 -5.92 -10.56 -17.55
C LYS A 117 -5.84 -9.48 -18.64
N GLU A 118 -6.88 -8.67 -18.78
CA GLU A 118 -6.95 -7.57 -19.74
C GLU A 118 -6.19 -6.36 -19.20
N GLU A 119 -5.03 -6.07 -19.81
CA GLU A 119 -4.28 -4.83 -19.56
C GLU A 119 -5.15 -3.61 -19.86
N GLY A 120 -5.04 -2.58 -19.02
CA GLY A 120 -5.89 -1.39 -19.06
C GLY A 120 -7.09 -1.46 -18.11
N LYS A 121 -7.33 -2.62 -17.49
CA LYS A 121 -8.43 -2.86 -16.55
C LYS A 121 -7.99 -3.46 -15.22
N TYR A 122 -6.69 -3.45 -14.88
CA TYR A 122 -6.22 -4.09 -13.66
C TYR A 122 -6.79 -3.39 -12.42
N LEU A 123 -6.61 -2.08 -12.29
CA LEU A 123 -7.19 -1.32 -11.16
C LEU A 123 -8.72 -1.37 -11.17
N SER A 124 -9.34 -1.15 -12.34
CA SER A 124 -10.79 -1.14 -12.48
C SER A 124 -11.41 -2.48 -12.05
N SER A 125 -10.78 -3.62 -12.37
CA SER A 125 -11.25 -4.95 -11.95
C SER A 125 -11.23 -5.13 -10.43
N ILE A 126 -10.25 -4.54 -9.73
CA ILE A 126 -10.19 -4.58 -8.26
C ILE A 126 -11.28 -3.67 -7.69
N ILE A 127 -11.49 -2.49 -8.26
CA ILE A 127 -12.55 -1.55 -7.84
C ILE A 127 -13.94 -2.15 -8.05
N GLU A 128 -14.20 -2.81 -9.17
CA GLU A 128 -15.45 -3.52 -9.43
C GLU A 128 -15.71 -4.57 -8.35
N LYS A 129 -14.70 -5.38 -8.03
CA LYS A 129 -14.81 -6.38 -6.96
C LYS A 129 -15.00 -5.73 -5.59
N ALA A 130 -14.31 -4.63 -5.31
CA ALA A 130 -14.43 -3.88 -4.07
C ALA A 130 -15.85 -3.30 -3.91
N LYS A 131 -16.46 -2.79 -4.97
CA LYS A 131 -17.85 -2.28 -4.95
C LYS A 131 -18.87 -3.38 -4.65
N GLU A 132 -18.63 -4.62 -5.05
CA GLU A 132 -19.47 -5.76 -4.66
C GLU A 132 -19.40 -5.99 -3.15
N VAL A 133 -18.18 -6.08 -2.59
CA VAL A 133 -17.93 -6.31 -1.15
C VAL A 133 -18.39 -5.13 -0.30
N SER A 134 -18.18 -3.90 -0.78
CA SER A 134 -18.53 -2.65 -0.09
C SER A 134 -20.03 -2.59 0.24
N LYS A 135 -20.92 -3.19 -0.57
CA LYS A 135 -22.36 -3.17 -0.29
C LYS A 135 -22.74 -3.85 1.03
N GLU A 136 -21.91 -4.76 1.52
CA GLU A 136 -22.21 -5.61 2.67
C GLU A 136 -21.62 -5.09 3.99
N LEU A 137 -20.70 -4.11 3.94
CA LEU A 137 -19.92 -3.67 5.09
C LEU A 137 -19.97 -2.15 5.27
N ASN A 138 -19.90 -1.66 6.51
CA ASN A 138 -19.57 -0.26 6.80
C ASN A 138 -18.05 -0.01 6.85
N LEU A 139 -17.62 1.23 7.11
CA LEU A 139 -16.20 1.58 7.12
C LEU A 139 -15.45 0.84 8.24
N GLU A 140 -16.00 0.84 9.45
CA GLU A 140 -15.41 0.21 10.62
C GLU A 140 -15.23 -1.30 10.43
N GLU A 141 -16.26 -1.99 9.90
CA GLU A 141 -16.20 -3.40 9.55
C GLU A 141 -15.14 -3.68 8.47
N THR A 142 -15.03 -2.79 7.48
CA THR A 142 -14.03 -2.90 6.41
C THR A 142 -12.61 -2.77 6.99
N VAL A 143 -12.38 -1.80 7.88
CA VAL A 143 -11.09 -1.62 8.57
C VAL A 143 -10.73 -2.84 9.41
N VAL A 144 -11.69 -3.39 10.17
CA VAL A 144 -11.47 -4.62 10.96
C VAL A 144 -11.08 -5.79 10.06
N LYS A 145 -11.78 -5.97 8.93
CA LYS A 145 -11.45 -7.02 7.95
C LYS A 145 -10.05 -6.81 7.35
N PHE A 146 -9.73 -5.58 6.96
CA PHE A 146 -8.42 -5.23 6.43
C PHE A 146 -7.29 -5.60 7.40
N ILE A 147 -7.38 -5.16 8.67
CA ILE A 147 -6.38 -5.47 9.70
C ILE A 147 -6.30 -6.98 9.97
N CYS A 148 -7.45 -7.68 9.97
CA CYS A 148 -7.47 -9.13 10.12
C CYS A 148 -6.71 -9.84 9.00
N TYR A 149 -6.98 -9.50 7.73
CA TYR A 149 -6.29 -10.11 6.59
C TYR A 149 -4.81 -9.72 6.52
N LEU A 150 -4.45 -8.47 6.86
CA LEU A 150 -3.06 -8.03 6.95
C LEU A 150 -2.30 -8.81 8.04
N GLY A 151 -2.93 -9.01 9.20
CA GLY A 151 -2.40 -9.83 10.29
C GLY A 151 -2.26 -11.31 9.92
N MET A 152 -3.25 -11.88 9.23
CA MET A 152 -3.18 -13.24 8.70
C MET A 152 -2.07 -13.40 7.67
N MET A 153 -1.90 -12.43 6.77
CA MET A 153 -0.79 -12.40 5.82
C MET A 153 0.55 -12.40 6.56
N CYS A 154 0.70 -11.53 7.56
CA CYS A 154 1.90 -11.49 8.42
C CYS A 154 2.11 -12.78 9.23
N ASN A 155 1.05 -13.51 9.55
CA ASN A 155 1.13 -14.78 10.28
C ASN A 155 1.67 -15.94 9.43
N THR A 156 1.61 -15.83 8.10
CA THR A 156 2.31 -16.76 7.20
C THR A 156 3.84 -16.64 7.37
N LEU A 157 4.34 -15.43 7.68
CA LEU A 157 5.75 -15.12 7.91
C LEU A 157 6.18 -15.65 9.29
N LYS A 158 7.05 -16.67 9.28
CA LYS A 158 7.45 -17.43 10.47
C LYS A 158 8.62 -16.84 11.26
N ASN A 159 9.04 -15.60 10.98
CA ASN A 159 10.04 -14.87 11.75
C ASN A 159 9.46 -14.46 13.12
N LYS A 160 9.58 -15.38 14.07
CA LYS A 160 9.32 -15.12 15.48
C LYS A 160 10.68 -15.00 16.17
N PRO A 161 11.04 -13.83 16.75
CA PRO A 161 12.33 -13.63 17.41
C PRO A 161 12.67 -14.68 18.49
N TRP A 162 11.65 -15.31 19.08
CA TRP A 162 11.76 -16.34 20.11
C TRP A 162 11.80 -17.79 19.58
N LYS A 163 11.70 -18.02 18.26
CA LYS A 163 11.80 -19.36 17.67
C LYS A 163 13.21 -19.67 17.19
N GLN A 164 13.73 -20.83 17.58
CA GLN A 164 15.07 -21.31 17.17
C GLN A 164 15.06 -22.11 15.87
N SER A 165 13.93 -22.75 15.50
CA SER A 165 13.79 -23.49 14.24
C SER A 165 13.15 -22.64 13.15
N GLN A 166 13.73 -22.70 11.95
CA GLN A 166 13.16 -22.07 10.75
C GLN A 166 12.00 -22.95 10.24
N MET A 167 10.83 -22.33 10.08
CA MET A 167 9.70 -22.94 9.39
C MET A 167 9.58 -22.30 8.01
N LYS A 168 9.33 -23.10 6.98
CA LYS A 168 9.05 -22.59 5.63
C LYS A 168 7.78 -21.73 5.65
N THR A 169 7.81 -20.65 4.90
CA THR A 169 6.64 -19.79 4.70
C THR A 169 5.71 -20.44 3.68
N ASP A 170 4.40 -20.41 3.96
CA ASP A 170 3.40 -20.79 2.97
C ASP A 170 3.23 -19.62 1.97
N LYS A 171 3.97 -19.69 0.85
CA LYS A 171 4.00 -18.62 -0.15
C LYS A 171 2.66 -18.46 -0.87
N ASN A 172 1.98 -19.58 -1.15
CA ASN A 172 0.69 -19.54 -1.83
C ASN A 172 -0.35 -18.83 -0.97
N GLU A 173 -0.40 -19.17 0.32
CA GLU A 173 -1.28 -18.50 1.27
C GLU A 173 -0.91 -17.02 1.45
N PHE A 174 0.39 -16.70 1.52
CA PHE A 174 0.85 -15.31 1.61
C PHE A 174 0.36 -14.46 0.43
N TYR A 175 0.56 -14.90 -0.81
CA TYR A 175 0.15 -14.15 -2.00
C TYR A 175 -1.39 -14.08 -2.15
N SER A 176 -2.11 -15.14 -1.79
CA SER A 176 -3.58 -15.14 -1.72
C SER A 176 -4.11 -14.10 -0.72
N LEU A 177 -3.49 -14.03 0.47
CA LEU A 177 -3.82 -13.04 1.48
C LEU A 177 -3.41 -11.63 1.07
N LEU A 178 -2.27 -11.44 0.41
CA LEU A 178 -1.85 -10.14 -0.12
C LEU A 178 -2.86 -9.59 -1.14
N LYS A 179 -3.35 -10.44 -2.05
CA LYS A 179 -4.45 -10.07 -2.96
C LYS A 179 -5.73 -9.69 -2.22
N THR A 180 -6.04 -10.38 -1.12
CA THR A 180 -7.19 -10.06 -0.26
C THR A 180 -7.00 -8.74 0.49
N VAL A 181 -5.78 -8.46 0.99
CA VAL A 181 -5.40 -7.18 1.61
C VAL A 181 -5.60 -6.03 0.61
N TRP A 182 -5.16 -6.21 -0.64
CA TRP A 182 -5.42 -5.25 -1.72
C TRP A 182 -6.91 -5.00 -1.93
N LEU A 183 -7.72 -6.06 -2.06
CA LEU A 183 -9.16 -5.92 -2.23
C LEU A 183 -9.77 -5.07 -1.10
N TYR A 184 -9.50 -5.40 0.16
CA TYR A 184 -10.06 -4.66 1.29
C TYR A 184 -9.53 -3.23 1.41
N TYR A 185 -8.28 -2.98 1.02
CA TYR A 185 -7.77 -1.61 0.95
C TYR A 185 -8.54 -0.78 -0.09
N ILE A 186 -8.82 -1.34 -1.27
CA ILE A 186 -9.66 -0.67 -2.28
C ILE A 186 -11.12 -0.52 -1.79
N VAL A 187 -11.65 -1.45 -0.99
CA VAL A 187 -12.97 -1.25 -0.33
C VAL A 187 -12.93 -0.03 0.60
N ILE A 188 -11.85 0.18 1.36
CA ILE A 188 -11.69 1.39 2.19
C ILE A 188 -11.70 2.66 1.32
N LEU A 189 -10.98 2.67 0.20
CA LEU A 189 -10.96 3.81 -0.73
C LEU A 189 -12.35 4.07 -1.36
N ASP A 190 -13.11 3.01 -1.68
CA ASP A 190 -14.51 3.12 -2.15
C ASP A 190 -15.43 3.70 -1.05
N LYS A 191 -15.25 3.28 0.22
CA LYS A 191 -15.97 3.87 1.37
C LYS A 191 -15.64 5.34 1.56
N ALA A 192 -14.40 5.71 1.34
CA ALA A 192 -13.93 7.08 1.31
C ALA A 192 -14.41 7.86 0.07
N LYS A 193 -15.17 7.23 -0.84
CA LYS A 193 -15.77 7.83 -2.06
C LYS A 193 -14.76 8.28 -3.12
N LEU A 194 -13.59 7.65 -3.17
CA LEU A 194 -12.65 7.89 -4.26
C LEU A 194 -13.08 7.16 -5.54
N SER A 195 -13.11 7.89 -6.65
CA SER A 195 -13.17 7.28 -7.98
C SER A 195 -11.80 6.72 -8.37
N GLU A 196 -11.77 5.88 -9.40
CA GLU A 196 -10.51 5.37 -9.95
C GLU A 196 -9.56 6.50 -10.36
N GLU A 197 -10.07 7.51 -11.05
CA GLU A 197 -9.31 8.70 -11.44
C GLU A 197 -8.83 9.49 -10.23
N GLY A 198 -9.65 9.56 -9.17
CA GLY A 198 -9.29 10.20 -7.91
C GLY A 198 -8.12 9.50 -7.21
N ILE A 199 -8.15 8.16 -7.13
CA ILE A 199 -7.06 7.35 -6.56
C ILE A 199 -5.76 7.66 -7.32
N VAL A 200 -5.80 7.54 -8.65
CA VAL A 200 -4.62 7.73 -9.50
C VAL A 200 -4.10 9.17 -9.40
N GLU A 201 -4.98 10.17 -9.49
CA GLU A 201 -4.57 11.58 -9.42
C GLU A 201 -3.88 11.92 -8.09
N ILE A 202 -4.48 11.53 -6.96
CA ILE A 202 -3.95 11.85 -5.64
C ILE A 202 -2.65 11.07 -5.39
N TYR A 203 -2.58 9.80 -5.79
CA TYR A 203 -1.35 9.00 -5.73
C TYR A 203 -0.20 9.66 -6.50
N LEU A 204 -0.44 10.08 -7.75
CA LEU A 204 0.61 10.73 -8.54
C LEU A 204 1.02 12.09 -7.97
N LYS A 205 0.07 12.88 -7.46
CA LYS A 205 0.41 14.13 -6.78
C LYS A 205 1.22 13.91 -5.50
N LYS A 206 0.85 12.91 -4.68
CA LYS A 206 1.59 12.56 -3.45
C LYS A 206 2.99 12.04 -3.78
N SER A 207 3.14 11.25 -4.84
CA SER A 207 4.45 10.84 -5.34
C SER A 207 5.36 12.03 -5.72
N GLN A 208 4.81 13.13 -6.27
CA GLN A 208 5.59 14.35 -6.55
C GLN A 208 6.07 15.02 -5.27
N VAL A 209 5.22 15.06 -4.24
CA VAL A 209 5.59 15.57 -2.91
C VAL A 209 6.70 14.71 -2.29
N ASN A 210 6.60 13.39 -2.40
CA ASN A 210 7.62 12.45 -1.93
C ASN A 210 8.96 12.63 -2.65
N LYS A 211 8.95 12.76 -3.99
CA LYS A 211 10.15 13.13 -4.76
C LYS A 211 10.73 14.48 -4.36
N PHE A 212 9.89 15.44 -3.98
CA PHE A 212 10.37 16.72 -3.45
C PHE A 212 11.06 16.53 -2.09
N ARG A 213 10.43 15.83 -1.14
CA ARG A 213 10.98 15.52 0.20
C ARG A 213 12.35 14.83 0.11
N GLN A 214 12.46 13.81 -0.74
CA GLN A 214 13.72 13.09 -0.99
C GLN A 214 14.83 14.01 -1.52
N ARG A 215 14.51 15.00 -2.36
CA ARG A 215 15.49 15.95 -2.93
C ARG A 215 15.86 17.06 -1.96
N SER A 216 14.94 17.49 -1.12
CA SER A 216 15.15 18.57 -0.17
C SER A 216 15.84 18.13 1.13
N GLY A 217 15.99 16.83 1.36
CA GLY A 217 16.54 16.30 2.62
C GLY A 217 15.66 16.58 3.83
N TYR A 218 14.34 16.62 3.61
CA TYR A 218 13.36 16.68 4.69
C TYR A 218 13.36 15.36 5.46
#